data_AF-A0A952HEM8-F1
#
_entry.id   AF-A0A952HEM8-F1
#
_cell.length_a   1.000
_cell.length_b   1.000
_cell.length_c   1.000
_cell.angle_alpha   90.00
_cell.angle_beta   90.00
_cell.angle_gamma   90.00
#
_symmetry.space_group_name_H-M   'P 1'
#
loop_
_entity.id
_entity.type
_entity.pdbx_description
1 polymer ?
#
loop_
_entity_poly.entity_id
_entity_poly.type
_entity_poly.pdbx_seq_one_letter_code
_entity_poly.pdbx_strand_id
1 'polypeptide(L)'
;HYNIGSGSSQTIGEIIGWAKERVPGLKAEVTSGDDANIVQDAGLKCGMWGAYDIARILRDTAWRPRPGKEAFHAYMDWIVANES
;
A
#
# COMPACT_ATOMS: atom_id res chain seq x y z
N HIS A 1 -0.62 -0.76 24.36
CA HIS A 1 -0.17 -0.40 23.00
C HIS A 1 -0.50 -1.51 22.03
N TYR A 2 -1.43 -1.27 21.10
CA TYR A 2 -1.71 -2.19 19.98
C TYR A 2 -0.91 -1.77 18.75
N ASN A 3 -0.38 -2.73 17.99
CA ASN A 3 0.11 -2.46 16.64
C ASN A 3 -1.10 -2.26 15.73
N ILE A 4 -1.18 -1.10 15.10
CA ILE A 4 -2.21 -0.79 14.11
C ILE A 4 -1.54 -0.72 12.75
N GLY A 5 -1.89 -1.65 11.86
CA GLY A 5 -1.32 -1.74 10.52
C GLY A 5 -2.03 -2.80 9.70
N SER A 6 -1.63 -2.97 8.44
CA SER A 6 -2.34 -3.83 7.48
C SER A 6 -2.22 -5.34 7.77
N GLY A 7 -1.33 -5.77 8.66
CA GLY A 7 -1.09 -7.20 8.94
C GLY A 7 -0.41 -7.98 7.80
N SER A 8 -0.10 -7.31 6.69
CA SER A 8 0.55 -7.85 5.50
C SER A 8 1.49 -6.81 4.89
N SER A 9 2.58 -7.24 4.27
CA SER A 9 3.42 -6.39 3.44
C SER A 9 2.82 -6.25 2.04
N GLN A 10 3.08 -5.11 1.39
CA GLN A 10 2.76 -4.85 0.00
C GLN A 10 3.98 -4.24 -0.67
N THR A 11 4.23 -4.62 -1.91
CA THR A 11 5.27 -4.08 -2.76
C THR A 11 4.76 -2.85 -3.51
N ILE A 12 5.67 -1.97 -3.94
CA ILE A 12 5.30 -0.85 -4.83
C ILE A 12 4.64 -1.36 -6.12
N GLY A 13 5.11 -2.49 -6.66
CA GLY A 13 4.54 -3.11 -7.86
C GLY A 13 3.07 -3.50 -7.68
N GLU A 14 2.69 -4.06 -6.52
CA GLU A 14 1.30 -4.38 -6.20
C GLU A 14 0.43 -3.12 -6.14
N ILE A 15 0.91 -2.06 -5.49
CA ILE A 15 0.21 -0.77 -5.41
C ILE A 15 0.00 -0.16 -6.80
N ILE A 16 1.04 -0.16 -7.65
CA ILE A 16 0.94 0.30 -9.04
C ILE A 16 -0.09 -0.53 -9.82
N GLY A 17 -0.09 -1.85 -9.62
CA GLY A 17 -1.07 -2.75 -10.21
C GLY A 17 -2.50 -2.36 -9.85
N TRP A 18 -2.76 -2.11 -8.57
CA TRP A 18 -4.08 -1.66 -8.10
C TRP A 18 -4.47 -0.29 -8.65
N ALA A 19 -3.51 0.63 -8.77
CA ALA A 19 -3.76 1.96 -9.34
C ALA A 19 -4.12 1.87 -10.83
N LYS A 20 -3.47 0.98 -11.60
CA LYS A 20 -3.79 0.74 -13.02
C LYS A 20 -5.22 0.27 -13.24
N GLU A 21 -5.83 -0.43 -12.27
CA GLU A 21 -7.24 -0.84 -12.37
C GLU A 21 -8.22 0.33 -12.37
N ARG A 22 -7.84 1.48 -11.78
CA ARG A 22 -8.66 2.71 -11.76
C ARG A 22 -8.20 3.75 -12.76
N VAL A 23 -6.91 3.73 -13.10
CA VAL A 23 -6.29 4.62 -14.10
C VAL A 23 -5.58 3.76 -15.14
N PRO A 24 -6.29 3.23 -16.15
CA PRO A 24 -5.69 2.31 -17.14
C PRO A 24 -4.53 2.91 -17.93
N GLY A 25 -4.50 4.24 -18.06
CA GLY A 25 -3.41 4.98 -18.71
C GLY A 25 -2.17 5.20 -17.85
N LEU A 26 -2.18 4.75 -16.58
CA LEU A 26 -1.04 4.93 -15.68
C LEU A 26 0.19 4.21 -16.22
N LYS A 27 1.28 4.96 -16.39
CA LYS A 27 2.60 4.44 -16.75
C LYS A 27 3.49 4.44 -15.52
N ALA A 28 4.24 3.36 -15.37
CA ALA A 28 5.27 3.22 -14.37
C ALA A 28 6.48 2.58 -15.04
N GLU A 29 7.64 3.19 -14.86
CA GLU A 29 8.89 2.81 -15.52
C GLU A 29 9.97 2.66 -14.45
N VAL A 30 10.87 1.69 -14.65
CA VAL A 30 12.06 1.52 -13.82
C VAL A 30 13.21 2.21 -14.54
N THR A 31 13.79 3.23 -13.91
CA THR A 31 14.88 4.03 -14.47
C THR A 31 16.04 4.14 -13.48
N SER A 32 17.11 4.80 -13.91
CA SER A 32 18.26 5.15 -13.06
C SER A 32 17.81 5.99 -11.85
N GLY A 33 18.55 5.92 -10.74
CA GLY A 33 18.20 6.66 -9.52
C GLY A 33 18.11 8.17 -9.72
N ASP A 34 18.90 8.72 -10.64
CA ASP A 34 18.95 10.15 -10.95
C ASP A 34 17.68 10.65 -11.66
N ASP A 35 17.00 9.75 -12.38
CA ASP A 35 15.78 10.05 -13.14
C ASP A 35 14.50 9.55 -12.43
N ALA A 36 14.63 8.86 -11.30
CA ALA A 36 13.52 8.20 -10.63
C ALA A 36 12.78 9.15 -9.68
N ASN A 37 11.44 9.17 -9.76
CA ASN A 37 10.61 9.88 -8.78
C ASN A 37 10.56 9.16 -7.42
N ILE A 38 10.82 7.85 -7.41
CA ILE A 38 10.80 7.01 -6.23
C ILE A 38 12.05 6.13 -6.28
N VAL A 39 12.94 6.30 -5.29
CA VAL A 39 14.14 5.47 -5.12
C VAL A 39 13.90 4.52 -3.95
N GLN A 40 13.95 3.21 -4.21
CA GLN A 40 13.84 2.18 -3.19
C GLN A 40 14.96 1.15 -3.36
N ASP A 41 15.57 0.74 -2.25
CA ASP A 41 16.50 -0.39 -2.24
C ASP A 41 15.73 -1.70 -2.49
N ALA A 42 15.98 -2.34 -3.63
CA ALA A 42 15.35 -3.59 -4.04
C ALA A 42 15.69 -4.80 -3.13
N GLY A 43 16.77 -4.70 -2.35
CA GLY A 43 17.14 -5.67 -1.31
C GLY A 43 16.28 -5.54 -0.04
N LEU A 44 15.70 -4.37 0.21
CA LEU A 44 14.83 -4.09 1.36
C LEU A 44 13.36 -4.42 1.05
N LYS A 45 13.10 -5.70 0.78
CA LYS A 45 11.75 -6.22 0.50
C LYS A 45 10.84 -6.22 1.73
N CYS A 46 11.45 -6.32 2.90
CA CYS A 46 10.80 -6.22 4.20
C CYS A 46 11.42 -5.01 4.89
N GLY A 47 10.81 -3.83 4.73
CA GLY A 47 11.22 -2.67 5.52
C GLY A 47 11.14 -2.98 7.02
N MET A 48 11.78 -2.16 7.83
CA MET A 48 11.68 -2.18 9.30
C MET A 48 10.22 -2.15 9.82
N TRP A 49 9.29 -1.76 8.94
CA TRP A 49 7.85 -1.66 9.13
C TRP A 49 7.07 -2.67 8.25
N GLY A 50 7.63 -3.87 8.05
CA GLY A 50 6.96 -5.00 7.41
C GLY A 50 5.66 -5.40 8.12
N ALA A 51 4.93 -6.37 7.56
CA ALA A 51 3.64 -6.86 8.05
C ALA A 51 3.51 -6.82 9.58
N TYR A 52 2.89 -5.76 10.11
CA TYR A 52 2.78 -5.57 11.56
C TYR A 52 2.09 -6.78 12.18
N ASP A 53 2.62 -7.30 13.28
CA ASP A 53 1.88 -8.29 14.06
C ASP A 53 0.67 -7.62 14.71
N ILE A 54 -0.50 -7.86 14.13
CA ILE A 54 -1.80 -7.39 14.60
C ILE A 54 -2.55 -8.45 15.42
N ALA A 55 -1.92 -9.58 15.76
CA ALA A 55 -2.60 -10.70 16.42
C ALA A 55 -3.21 -10.28 17.76
N ARG A 56 -2.59 -9.33 18.48
CA ARG A 56 -3.11 -8.86 19.76
C ARG A 56 -4.43 -8.10 19.65
N ILE A 57 -4.51 -7.10 18.76
CA ILE A 57 -5.75 -6.34 18.58
C ILE A 57 -6.85 -7.22 17.99
N LEU A 58 -6.50 -8.11 17.07
CA LEU A 58 -7.41 -9.10 16.53
C LEU A 58 -8.03 -9.97 17.62
N ARG A 59 -7.21 -10.54 18.52
CA ARG A 59 -7.72 -11.39 19.61
C ARG A 59 -8.59 -10.61 20.60
N ASP A 60 -8.16 -9.43 21.00
CA ASP A 60 -8.80 -8.68 22.08
C ASP A 60 -10.12 -8.02 21.62
N THR A 61 -10.28 -7.74 20.33
CA THR A 61 -11.38 -6.89 19.83
C THR A 61 -12.11 -7.45 18.60
N ALA A 62 -11.64 -8.56 18.03
CA ALA A 62 -12.05 -9.06 16.70
C ALA A 62 -11.81 -8.08 15.54
N TRP A 63 -11.19 -6.91 15.78
CA TRP A 63 -10.91 -5.92 14.75
C TRP A 63 -9.86 -6.42 13.76
N ARG A 64 -10.06 -6.06 12.48
CA ARG A 64 -9.07 -6.23 11.40
C ARG A 64 -9.06 -4.98 10.52
N PRO A 65 -7.90 -4.61 9.94
CA PRO A 65 -7.86 -3.62 8.87
C PRO A 65 -8.64 -4.15 7.67
N ARG A 66 -9.17 -3.22 6.86
CA ARG A 66 -9.66 -3.55 5.52
C ARG A 66 -8.50 -4.11 4.67
N PRO A 67 -8.74 -5.07 3.75
CA PRO A 67 -7.73 -5.47 2.77
C PRO A 67 -7.10 -4.28 2.07
N GLY A 68 -5.77 -4.32 1.89
CA GLY A 68 -4.99 -3.18 1.40
C GLY A 68 -5.49 -2.62 0.06
N LYS A 69 -5.80 -3.51 -0.90
CA LYS A 69 -6.35 -3.15 -2.21
C LYS A 69 -7.67 -2.39 -2.10
N GLU A 70 -8.60 -2.88 -1.27
CA GLU A 70 -9.91 -2.26 -1.09
C GLU A 70 -9.81 -0.90 -0.40
N ALA A 71 -8.94 -0.78 0.60
CA ALA A 71 -8.68 0.50 1.27
C ALA A 71 -8.08 1.52 0.30
N PHE A 72 -7.12 1.08 -0.52
CA PHE A 72 -6.47 1.91 -1.53
C PHE A 72 -7.46 2.40 -2.60
N HIS A 73 -8.27 1.50 -3.16
CA HIS A 73 -9.31 1.85 -4.13
C HIS A 73 -10.35 2.81 -3.57
N ALA A 74 -10.82 2.58 -2.34
CA ALA A 74 -11.77 3.49 -1.70
C ALA A 74 -11.21 4.91 -1.55
N TYR A 75 -9.90 5.04 -1.29
CA TYR A 75 -9.24 6.35 -1.23
C TYR A 75 -9.15 7.01 -2.61
N MET A 76 -8.81 6.25 -3.66
CA MET A 76 -8.82 6.77 -5.04
C MET A 76 -10.22 7.25 -5.46
N ASP A 77 -11.26 6.48 -5.14
CA ASP A 77 -12.66 6.86 -5.38
C ASP A 77 -13.01 8.17 -4.67
N TRP A 78 -12.57 8.31 -3.43
CA TRP A 78 -12.79 9.53 -2.67
C TRP A 78 -12.09 10.74 -3.30
N ILE A 79 -10.84 10.62 -3.75
CA ILE A 79 -10.12 11.71 -4.45
C ILE A 79 -10.92 12.17 -5.67
N VAL A 80 -11.32 11.22 -6.53
CA VAL A 80 -12.11 11.55 -7.73
C VAL A 80 -13.40 12.27 -7.39
N ALA A 81 -14.07 11.87 -6.30
CA ALA A 81 -15.33 12.48 -5.89
C ALA A 81 -15.19 13.86 -5.21
N ASN A 82 -14.00 14.23 -4.71
CA ASN A 82 -13.84 15.38 -3.80
C ASN A 82 -12.74 16.38 -4.19
N GLU A 83 -11.77 16.01 -5.03
CA GLU A 83 -10.62 16.85 -5.37
C GLU A 83 -10.55 17.20 -6.87
N SER A 84 -11.71 17.38 -7.51
CA SER A 84 -11.84 17.77 -8.93
C SER A 84 -11.69 19.27 -9.17
#